data_AF-A0A370THV6-F1
#
_entry.id   AF-A0A370THV6-F1
#
_cell.length_a   1.000
_cell.length_b   1.000
_cell.length_c   1.000
_cell.angle_alpha   90.00
_cell.angle_beta   90.00
_cell.angle_gamma   90.00
#
_symmetry.space_group_name_H-M   'P 1'
#
loop_
_entity.id
_entity.type
_entity.pdbx_description
1 polymer ?
#
loop_
_entity_poly.entity_id
_entity_poly.type
_entity_poly.pdbx_seq_one_letter_code
_entity_poly.pdbx_strand_id
1 'polypeptide(L)'
;MIDPFQPPLASPQALIQPVTDALHLYTLPLHIHEILLAFAVYHAIFEYIAPPLSRFLLPNRYSKLSRESRLRWNMHCASLVQSVAISALALWVMAVDDERRGMNLEERMWGYTGAAGMVQALATGYFLFDLAVMIRHLDVFGLGMLAHASSCLLTYTLGFRPIFNYYGCVFMLYELSTPFLNLHWFFDKLDMTGSRAQLYNGLALISVFFSCRIVWGAYSSFNIYRDVWNARHFDHTLKSSTNEEMMMYGRDTALPVWLVVLYLGGHVTLQVLNVFWLGRMIAAIKKRFSSPSSGTAKKEE
;
A
#
# COMPACT_ATOMS: atom_id res chain seq x y z
N MET A 1 -3.38 -13.67 15.54
CA MET A 1 -4.59 -14.26 14.94
C MET A 1 -4.19 -15.16 13.78
N ILE A 2 -4.84 -16.31 13.62
CA ILE A 2 -4.64 -17.20 12.46
C ILE A 2 -5.10 -16.48 11.18
N ASP A 3 -4.46 -16.79 10.06
CA ASP A 3 -4.93 -16.35 8.75
C ASP A 3 -6.39 -16.81 8.51
N PRO A 4 -7.33 -15.90 8.18
CA PRO A 4 -8.69 -16.31 7.84
C PRO A 4 -8.81 -17.03 6.49
N PHE A 5 -7.79 -16.98 5.61
CA PHE A 5 -7.73 -17.76 4.38
C PHE A 5 -7.27 -19.20 4.64
N GLN A 6 -7.65 -20.10 3.73
CA GLN A 6 -7.24 -21.50 3.79
C GLN A 6 -5.75 -21.63 3.45
N PRO A 7 -5.00 -22.56 4.05
CA PRO A 7 -3.60 -22.77 3.73
C PRO A 7 -3.38 -23.12 2.24
N PRO A 8 -2.19 -22.83 1.68
CA PRO A 8 -1.88 -23.12 0.29
C PRO A 8 -1.95 -24.62 0.02
N LEU A 9 -2.22 -24.98 -1.25
CA LEU A 9 -2.00 -26.34 -1.70
C LEU A 9 -0.52 -26.72 -1.48
N ALA A 10 -0.27 -27.95 -1.02
CA ALA A 10 1.08 -28.40 -0.66
C ALA A 10 2.09 -28.33 -1.81
N SER A 11 1.63 -28.49 -3.07
CA SER A 11 2.52 -28.51 -4.24
C SER A 11 3.14 -27.14 -4.56
N PRO A 12 2.38 -26.03 -4.69
CA PRO A 12 2.95 -24.69 -4.81
C PRO A 12 3.90 -24.29 -3.68
N GLN A 13 3.55 -24.63 -2.43
CA GLN A 13 4.39 -24.33 -1.27
C GLN A 13 5.74 -25.05 -1.34
N ALA A 14 5.72 -26.37 -1.60
CA ALA A 14 6.94 -27.19 -1.71
C ALA A 14 7.85 -26.75 -2.86
N LEU A 15 7.29 -26.22 -3.96
CA LEU A 15 8.05 -25.75 -5.12
C LEU A 15 8.94 -24.54 -4.79
N ILE A 16 8.43 -23.60 -3.99
CA ILE A 16 9.14 -22.34 -3.72
C ILE A 16 9.98 -22.39 -2.44
N GLN A 17 9.69 -23.34 -1.54
CA GLN A 17 10.35 -23.47 -0.24
C GLN A 17 11.89 -23.42 -0.32
N PRO A 18 12.58 -24.13 -1.25
CA PRO A 18 14.03 -24.10 -1.30
C PRO A 18 14.60 -22.71 -1.61
N VAL A 19 13.92 -21.95 -2.49
CA VAL A 19 14.34 -20.60 -2.87
C VAL A 19 14.06 -19.61 -1.75
N THR A 20 12.88 -19.72 -1.11
CA THR A 20 12.52 -18.84 0.00
C THR A 20 13.41 -19.08 1.21
N ASP A 21 13.80 -20.33 1.50
CA ASP A 21 14.71 -20.64 2.61
C ASP A 21 16.11 -20.07 2.35
N ALA A 22 16.62 -20.21 1.12
CA ALA A 22 17.90 -19.61 0.72
C ALA A 22 17.89 -18.07 0.81
N LEU A 23 16.72 -17.46 0.60
CA LEU A 23 16.52 -16.01 0.71
C LEU A 23 16.01 -15.58 2.09
N HIS A 24 15.91 -16.48 3.06
CA HIS A 24 15.34 -16.27 4.41
C HIS A 24 13.89 -15.74 4.44
N LEU A 25 13.12 -15.93 3.37
CA LEU A 25 11.72 -15.50 3.24
C LEU A 25 10.74 -16.54 3.82
N TYR A 26 10.94 -16.93 5.08
CA TYR A 26 10.34 -18.12 5.69
C TYR A 26 8.80 -18.14 5.70
N THR A 27 8.16 -16.97 5.70
CA THR A 27 6.68 -16.87 5.75
C THR A 27 6.05 -16.75 4.36
N LEU A 28 6.84 -16.52 3.30
CA LEU A 28 6.32 -16.40 1.92
C LEU A 28 5.61 -17.68 1.44
N PRO A 29 6.15 -18.89 1.67
CA PRO A 29 5.50 -20.12 1.22
C PRO A 29 4.09 -20.32 1.78
N LEU A 30 3.81 -19.80 2.97
CA LEU A 30 2.49 -19.87 3.60
C LEU A 30 1.45 -19.05 2.82
N HIS A 31 1.86 -17.95 2.20
CA HIS A 31 0.96 -17.00 1.57
C HIS A 31 1.10 -16.92 0.04
N ILE A 32 1.82 -17.85 -0.60
CA ILE A 32 2.05 -17.81 -2.05
C ILE A 32 0.74 -17.79 -2.84
N HIS A 33 -0.26 -18.55 -2.37
CA HIS A 33 -1.56 -18.63 -2.99
C HIS A 33 -2.32 -17.28 -2.93
N GLU A 34 -2.21 -16.53 -1.83
CA GLU A 34 -2.78 -15.18 -1.70
C GLU A 34 -2.07 -14.18 -2.60
N ILE A 35 -0.74 -14.25 -2.72
CA ILE A 35 0.04 -13.38 -3.63
C ILE A 35 -0.43 -13.61 -5.07
N LEU A 36 -0.52 -14.87 -5.49
CA LEU A 36 -0.95 -15.24 -6.85
C LEU A 36 -2.42 -14.88 -7.09
N LEU A 37 -3.29 -15.08 -6.10
CA LEU A 37 -4.70 -14.71 -6.17
C LEU A 37 -4.87 -13.19 -6.32
N ALA A 38 -4.20 -12.40 -5.47
CA ALA A 38 -4.24 -10.94 -5.55
C ALA A 38 -3.72 -10.45 -6.91
N PHE A 39 -2.58 -10.96 -7.37
CA PHE A 39 -2.07 -10.66 -8.71
C PHE A 39 -3.12 -10.93 -9.80
N ALA A 40 -3.72 -12.13 -9.79
CA ALA A 40 -4.71 -12.53 -10.79
C ALA A 40 -5.98 -11.65 -10.73
N VAL A 41 -6.46 -11.32 -9.54
CA VAL A 41 -7.64 -10.46 -9.33
C VAL A 41 -7.38 -9.06 -9.90
N TYR A 42 -6.27 -8.42 -9.55
CA TYR A 42 -6.00 -7.06 -10.03
C TYR A 42 -5.66 -7.02 -11.52
N HIS A 43 -4.99 -8.06 -12.03
CA HIS A 43 -4.80 -8.24 -13.47
C HIS A 43 -6.15 -8.37 -14.21
N ALA A 44 -7.07 -9.17 -13.67
CA ALA A 44 -8.41 -9.31 -14.24
C ALA A 44 -9.20 -8.01 -14.17
N ILE A 45 -9.09 -7.25 -13.08
CA ILE A 45 -9.71 -5.93 -12.97
C ILE A 45 -9.19 -5.00 -14.07
N PHE A 46 -7.87 -4.93 -14.25
CA PHE A 46 -7.24 -4.03 -15.21
C PHE A 46 -7.51 -4.38 -16.68
N GLU A 47 -7.35 -5.66 -17.06
CA GLU A 47 -7.46 -6.10 -18.46
C GLU A 47 -8.89 -6.42 -18.88
N TYR A 48 -9.69 -7.03 -17.99
CA TYR A 48 -10.92 -7.71 -18.40
C TYR A 48 -12.19 -7.14 -17.78
N ILE A 49 -12.14 -6.50 -16.61
CA ILE A 49 -13.35 -5.99 -15.93
C ILE A 49 -13.52 -4.48 -16.13
N ALA A 50 -12.48 -3.69 -15.84
CA ALA A 50 -12.55 -2.23 -15.91
C ALA A 50 -12.92 -1.71 -17.31
N PRO A 51 -12.36 -2.22 -18.43
CA PRO A 51 -12.74 -1.73 -19.75
C PRO A 51 -14.22 -1.94 -20.13
N PRO A 52 -14.79 -3.17 -20.09
CA PRO A 52 -16.19 -3.36 -20.47
C PRO A 52 -17.14 -2.70 -19.49
N LEU A 53 -16.86 -2.75 -18.18
CA LEU A 53 -17.70 -2.11 -17.17
C LEU A 53 -17.73 -0.58 -17.36
N SER A 54 -16.57 0.05 -17.60
CA SER A 54 -16.50 1.50 -17.84
C SER A 54 -17.16 1.90 -19.16
N ARG A 55 -17.05 1.08 -20.21
CA ARG A 55 -17.77 1.30 -21.47
C ARG A 55 -19.29 1.19 -21.28
N PHE A 56 -19.76 0.28 -20.43
CA PHE A 56 -21.18 0.11 -20.15
C PHE A 56 -21.75 1.27 -19.30
N LEU A 57 -21.07 1.63 -18.22
CA LEU A 57 -21.54 2.69 -17.30
C LEU A 57 -21.35 4.09 -17.88
N LEU A 58 -20.31 4.32 -18.66
CA LEU A 58 -19.90 5.63 -19.16
C LEU A 58 -19.59 5.60 -20.67
N PRO A 59 -20.53 5.16 -21.53
CA PRO A 59 -20.27 4.89 -22.95
C PRO A 59 -19.77 6.14 -23.69
N ASN A 60 -20.34 7.30 -23.36
CA ASN A 60 -20.06 8.59 -24.00
C ASN A 60 -18.74 9.24 -23.54
N ARG A 61 -18.12 8.72 -22.46
CA ARG A 61 -16.86 9.23 -21.91
C ARG A 61 -15.72 8.26 -22.17
N TYR A 62 -15.81 7.04 -21.64
CA TYR A 62 -14.72 6.07 -21.68
C TYR A 62 -14.32 5.68 -23.11
N SER A 63 -15.30 5.51 -24.01
CA SER A 63 -15.03 5.14 -25.40
C SER A 63 -14.30 6.22 -26.20
N LYS A 64 -14.32 7.48 -25.75
CA LYS A 64 -13.65 8.61 -26.41
C LYS A 64 -12.24 8.87 -25.86
N LEU A 65 -11.85 8.18 -24.78
CA LEU A 65 -10.53 8.34 -24.18
C LEU A 65 -9.42 7.81 -25.09
N SER A 66 -8.29 8.51 -25.11
CA SER A 66 -7.06 8.03 -25.76
C SER A 66 -6.63 6.67 -25.17
N ARG A 67 -5.80 5.92 -25.90
CA ARG A 67 -5.22 4.67 -25.39
C ARG A 67 -4.55 4.87 -24.02
N GLU A 68 -3.75 5.91 -23.89
CA GLU A 68 -3.07 6.26 -22.64
C GLU A 68 -4.07 6.53 -21.50
N SER A 69 -5.10 7.35 -21.76
CA SER A 69 -6.10 7.68 -20.74
C SER A 69 -6.94 6.48 -20.33
N ARG A 70 -7.20 5.52 -21.24
CA ARG A 70 -7.87 4.26 -20.92
C ARG A 70 -7.02 3.37 -20.03
N LEU A 71 -5.72 3.25 -20.31
CA LEU A 71 -4.80 2.48 -19.45
C LEU A 71 -4.72 3.09 -18.05
N ARG A 72 -4.58 4.42 -17.95
CA ARG A 72 -4.63 5.12 -16.66
C ARG A 72 -5.97 4.92 -15.95
N TRP A 73 -7.09 4.99 -16.69
CA TRP A 73 -8.42 4.76 -16.14
C TRP A 73 -8.54 3.37 -15.51
N ASN A 74 -8.13 2.33 -16.24
CA ASN A 74 -8.17 0.96 -15.73
C ASN A 74 -7.28 0.77 -14.50
N MET A 75 -6.11 1.41 -14.49
CA MET A 75 -5.21 1.42 -13.33
C MET A 75 -5.88 2.10 -12.12
N HIS A 76 -6.56 3.24 -12.31
CA HIS A 76 -7.32 3.88 -11.24
C HIS A 76 -8.48 3.02 -10.73
N CYS A 77 -9.13 2.21 -11.58
CA CYS A 77 -10.13 1.24 -11.14
C CYS A 77 -9.51 0.14 -10.26
N ALA A 78 -8.40 -0.46 -10.70
CA ALA A 78 -7.69 -1.50 -9.94
C ALA A 78 -7.17 -0.95 -8.59
N SER A 79 -6.53 0.23 -8.61
CA SER A 79 -6.03 0.92 -7.43
C SER A 79 -7.17 1.31 -6.46
N LEU A 80 -8.33 1.72 -6.95
CA LEU A 80 -9.47 2.05 -6.10
C LEU A 80 -9.98 0.80 -5.35
N VAL A 81 -10.15 -0.32 -6.06
CA VAL A 81 -10.55 -1.59 -5.43
C VAL A 81 -9.51 -2.04 -4.41
N GLN A 82 -8.23 -2.01 -4.79
CA GLN A 82 -7.15 -2.43 -3.90
C GLN A 82 -7.07 -1.57 -2.64
N SER A 83 -7.04 -0.24 -2.79
CA SER A 83 -6.82 0.66 -1.66
C SER A 83 -7.97 0.62 -0.67
N VAL A 84 -9.22 0.44 -1.14
CA VAL A 84 -10.36 0.21 -0.26
C VAL A 84 -10.23 -1.15 0.46
N ALA A 85 -9.97 -2.23 -0.27
CA ALA A 85 -9.89 -3.56 0.29
C ALA A 85 -8.76 -3.69 1.33
N ILE A 86 -7.55 -3.26 0.98
CA ILE A 86 -6.38 -3.40 1.85
C ILE A 86 -6.47 -2.51 3.08
N SER A 87 -7.04 -1.30 2.96
CA SER A 87 -7.24 -0.42 4.10
C SER A 87 -8.27 -0.99 5.07
N ALA A 88 -9.37 -1.54 4.55
CA ALA A 88 -10.39 -2.19 5.37
C ALA A 88 -9.82 -3.42 6.09
N LEU A 89 -9.08 -4.26 5.39
CA LEU A 89 -8.43 -5.44 5.97
C LEU A 89 -7.39 -5.07 7.01
N ALA A 90 -6.51 -4.10 6.73
CA ALA A 90 -5.50 -3.65 7.68
C ALA A 90 -6.13 -3.09 8.96
N LEU A 91 -7.17 -2.24 8.84
CA LEU A 91 -7.91 -1.71 10.00
C LEU A 91 -8.61 -2.82 10.78
N TRP A 92 -9.23 -3.78 10.09
CA TRP A 92 -9.88 -4.92 10.72
C TRP A 92 -8.87 -5.76 11.51
N VAL A 93 -7.77 -6.21 10.88
CA VAL A 93 -6.71 -6.97 11.55
C VAL A 93 -6.14 -6.20 12.75
N MET A 94 -5.87 -4.89 12.60
CA MET A 94 -5.39 -4.07 13.72
C MET A 94 -6.39 -3.98 14.88
N ALA A 95 -7.69 -4.10 14.62
CA ALA A 95 -8.74 -4.02 15.63
C ALA A 95 -9.00 -5.36 16.34
N VAL A 96 -8.94 -6.48 15.61
CA VAL A 96 -9.33 -7.81 16.12
C VAL A 96 -8.17 -8.73 16.49
N ASP A 97 -6.95 -8.47 15.98
CA ASP A 97 -5.79 -9.31 16.29
C ASP A 97 -5.16 -8.92 17.64
N ASP A 98 -5.66 -9.57 18.70
CA ASP A 98 -5.18 -9.40 20.07
C ASP A 98 -3.72 -9.81 20.25
N GLU A 99 -3.25 -10.84 19.55
CA GLU A 99 -1.85 -11.28 19.57
C GLU A 99 -0.95 -10.17 19.04
N ARG A 100 -1.30 -9.62 17.87
CA ARG A 100 -0.57 -8.46 17.31
C ARG A 100 -0.61 -7.27 18.26
N ARG A 101 -1.75 -6.95 18.88
CA ARG A 101 -1.89 -5.80 19.79
C ARG A 101 -1.10 -5.97 21.07
N GLY A 102 -0.95 -7.21 21.56
CA GLY A 102 -0.20 -7.56 22.76
C GLY A 102 1.31 -7.64 22.57
N MET A 103 1.82 -7.51 21.34
CA MET A 103 3.24 -7.73 21.04
C MET A 103 4.18 -6.83 21.85
N ASN A 104 5.09 -7.47 22.58
CA ASN A 104 6.21 -6.82 23.25
C ASN A 104 7.26 -6.33 22.23
N LEU A 105 8.37 -5.77 22.71
CA LEU A 105 9.38 -5.19 21.81
C LEU A 105 9.98 -6.19 20.82
N GLU A 106 10.29 -7.40 21.28
CA GLU A 106 10.89 -8.45 20.46
C GLU A 106 9.86 -9.01 19.46
N GLU A 107 8.63 -9.23 19.91
CA GLU A 107 7.54 -9.70 19.06
C GLU A 107 7.15 -8.67 17.98
N ARG A 108 7.21 -7.36 18.26
CA ARG A 108 6.98 -6.35 17.21
C ARG A 108 8.05 -6.35 16.13
N MET A 109 9.26 -6.81 16.48
CA MET A 109 10.40 -6.86 15.57
C MET A 109 10.39 -8.14 14.73
N TRP A 110 10.21 -9.31 15.35
CA TRP A 110 10.35 -10.63 14.68
C TRP A 110 9.13 -11.54 14.78
N GLY A 111 8.12 -11.14 15.55
CA GLY A 111 6.90 -11.91 15.72
C GLY A 111 6.06 -11.94 14.44
N TYR A 112 5.31 -13.02 14.30
CA TYR A 112 4.45 -13.27 13.15
C TYR A 112 3.03 -13.59 13.60
N THR A 113 2.06 -13.04 12.88
CA THR A 113 0.65 -13.45 12.95
C THR A 113 0.15 -13.71 11.53
N GLY A 114 -0.67 -14.76 11.38
CA GLY A 114 -1.20 -15.14 10.06
C GLY A 114 -2.01 -14.03 9.42
N ALA A 115 -2.85 -13.34 10.20
CA ALA A 115 -3.66 -12.23 9.70
C ALA A 115 -2.84 -11.03 9.20
N ALA A 116 -1.73 -10.68 9.86
CA ALA A 116 -0.84 -9.63 9.36
C ALA A 116 -0.02 -10.10 8.15
N GLY A 117 0.39 -11.38 8.13
CA GLY A 117 0.99 -12.05 6.98
C GLY A 117 0.08 -11.99 5.74
N MET A 118 -1.22 -12.22 5.92
CA MET A 118 -2.23 -12.12 4.86
C MET A 118 -2.30 -10.71 4.27
N VAL A 119 -2.37 -9.67 5.10
CA VAL A 119 -2.37 -8.27 4.62
C VAL A 119 -1.11 -7.97 3.81
N GLN A 120 0.05 -8.43 4.29
CA GLN A 120 1.33 -8.30 3.58
C GLN A 120 1.31 -9.04 2.22
N ALA A 121 0.75 -10.24 2.17
CA ALA A 121 0.69 -11.05 0.96
C ALA A 121 -0.25 -10.48 -0.11
N LEU A 122 -1.44 -10.05 0.28
CA LEU A 122 -2.39 -9.40 -0.63
C LEU A 122 -1.80 -8.10 -1.20
N ALA A 123 -1.06 -7.34 -0.39
CA ALA A 123 -0.33 -6.16 -0.87
C ALA A 123 0.83 -6.52 -1.81
N THR A 124 1.60 -7.56 -1.48
CA THR A 124 2.69 -8.06 -2.33
C THR A 124 2.15 -8.47 -3.71
N GLY A 125 1.04 -9.20 -3.76
CA GLY A 125 0.40 -9.60 -5.02
C GLY A 125 -0.09 -8.41 -5.85
N TYR A 126 -0.62 -7.37 -5.21
CA TYR A 126 -0.95 -6.12 -5.90
C TYR A 126 0.29 -5.42 -6.47
N PHE A 127 1.37 -5.27 -5.69
CA PHE A 127 2.58 -4.61 -6.18
C PHE A 127 3.31 -5.42 -7.26
N LEU A 128 3.15 -6.75 -7.26
CA LEU A 128 3.62 -7.60 -8.36
C LEU A 128 2.83 -7.32 -9.64
N PHE A 129 1.51 -7.18 -9.53
CA PHE A 129 0.65 -6.76 -10.63
C PHE A 129 1.04 -5.34 -11.12
N ASP A 130 1.22 -4.41 -10.19
CA ASP A 130 1.56 -3.02 -10.49
C ASP A 130 2.90 -2.96 -11.24
N LEU A 131 3.93 -3.65 -10.77
CA LEU A 131 5.23 -3.75 -11.44
C LEU A 131 5.10 -4.31 -12.86
N ALA A 132 4.33 -5.39 -13.04
CA ALA A 132 4.11 -5.99 -14.37
C ALA A 132 3.45 -4.99 -15.34
N VAL A 133 2.46 -4.22 -14.88
CA VAL A 133 1.82 -3.18 -15.69
C VAL A 133 2.78 -2.02 -15.98
N MET A 134 3.54 -1.57 -14.98
CA MET A 134 4.52 -0.48 -15.15
C MET A 134 5.61 -0.84 -16.16
N ILE A 135 6.08 -2.10 -16.18
CA ILE A 135 7.04 -2.59 -17.18
C ILE A 135 6.40 -2.64 -18.56
N ARG A 136 5.19 -3.21 -18.69
CA ARG A 136 4.50 -3.38 -19.97
C ARG A 136 4.11 -2.05 -20.63
N HIS A 137 3.77 -1.04 -19.82
CA HIS A 137 3.27 0.25 -20.25
C HIS A 137 4.14 1.40 -19.76
N LEU A 138 5.47 1.20 -19.81
CA LEU A 138 6.44 2.18 -19.34
C LEU A 138 6.36 3.51 -20.10
N ASP A 139 5.99 3.46 -21.39
CA ASP A 139 5.72 4.63 -22.24
C ASP A 139 4.58 5.50 -21.70
N VAL A 140 3.63 4.90 -20.98
CA VAL A 140 2.47 5.57 -20.42
C VAL A 140 2.73 6.04 -18.98
N PHE A 141 3.21 5.15 -18.11
CA PHE A 141 3.30 5.45 -16.68
C PHE A 141 4.62 6.11 -16.27
N GLY A 142 5.70 5.88 -17.04
CA GLY A 142 7.02 6.47 -16.82
C GLY A 142 7.81 5.84 -15.67
N LEU A 143 9.09 6.23 -15.60
CA LEU A 143 10.06 5.65 -14.66
C LEU A 143 9.73 5.90 -13.19
N GLY A 144 9.06 7.00 -12.85
CA GLY A 144 8.69 7.32 -11.48
C GLY A 144 7.74 6.27 -10.87
N MET A 145 6.72 5.85 -11.64
CA MET A 145 5.79 4.81 -11.20
C MET A 145 6.44 3.43 -11.20
N LEU A 146 7.35 3.15 -12.14
CA LEU A 146 8.14 1.91 -12.12
C LEU A 146 9.01 1.80 -10.86
N ALA A 147 9.69 2.88 -10.47
CA ALA A 147 10.48 2.93 -9.25
C ALA A 147 9.59 2.75 -8.00
N HIS A 148 8.40 3.36 -7.98
CA HIS A 148 7.42 3.16 -6.93
C HIS A 148 7.01 1.68 -6.81
N ALA A 149 6.51 1.07 -7.89
CA ALA A 149 6.09 -0.33 -7.90
C ALA A 149 7.22 -1.28 -7.48
N SER A 150 8.45 -1.04 -7.96
CA SER A 150 9.63 -1.83 -7.61
C SER A 150 9.99 -1.73 -6.12
N SER A 151 9.98 -0.52 -5.57
CA SER A 151 10.32 -0.28 -4.16
C SER A 151 9.26 -0.85 -3.21
N CYS A 152 7.97 -0.72 -3.55
CA CYS A 152 6.89 -1.34 -2.79
C CYS A 152 6.98 -2.87 -2.85
N LEU A 153 7.13 -3.47 -4.03
CA LEU A 153 7.26 -4.92 -4.16
C LEU A 153 8.45 -5.46 -3.36
N LEU A 154 9.61 -4.80 -3.45
CA LEU A 154 10.80 -5.20 -2.70
C LEU A 154 10.55 -5.15 -1.18
N THR A 155 9.99 -4.04 -0.68
CA THR A 155 9.75 -3.82 0.75
C THR A 155 8.79 -4.85 1.33
N TYR A 156 7.68 -5.12 0.63
CA TYR A 156 6.68 -6.10 1.08
C TYR A 156 7.16 -7.54 0.91
N THR A 157 7.94 -7.85 -0.13
CA THR A 157 8.57 -9.17 -0.30
C THR A 157 9.57 -9.44 0.83
N LEU A 158 10.41 -8.46 1.16
CA LEU A 158 11.40 -8.61 2.24
C LEU A 158 10.74 -8.79 3.62
N GLY A 159 9.49 -8.35 3.80
CA GLY A 159 8.74 -8.56 5.05
C GLY A 159 8.41 -10.03 5.32
N PHE A 160 8.58 -10.92 4.33
CA PHE A 160 8.47 -12.36 4.55
C PHE A 160 9.72 -12.97 5.18
N ARG A 161 10.84 -12.24 5.22
CA ARG A 161 11.84 -12.43 6.28
C ARG A 161 11.16 -11.86 7.52
N PRO A 162 10.68 -12.68 8.46
CA PRO A 162 9.67 -12.32 9.48
C PRO A 162 10.20 -11.23 10.41
N ILE A 163 10.20 -10.02 9.89
CA ILE A 163 10.76 -8.81 10.45
C ILE A 163 9.74 -7.73 10.09
N PHE A 164 9.36 -6.94 11.08
CA PHE A 164 8.39 -5.85 10.92
C PHE A 164 6.98 -6.28 10.48
N ASN A 165 6.60 -7.56 10.65
CA ASN A 165 5.23 -8.04 10.34
C ASN A 165 4.16 -7.21 11.09
N TYR A 166 4.41 -6.88 12.37
CA TYR A 166 3.58 -5.95 13.15
C TYR A 166 3.35 -4.60 12.46
N TYR A 167 4.43 -4.04 11.89
CA TYR A 167 4.46 -2.74 11.23
C TYR A 167 3.89 -2.78 9.79
N GLY A 168 3.84 -3.96 9.15
CA GLY A 168 3.25 -4.12 7.82
C GLY A 168 1.81 -3.59 7.76
N CYS A 169 0.96 -3.96 8.71
CA CYS A 169 -0.41 -3.42 8.81
C CYS A 169 -0.43 -1.91 9.13
N VAL A 170 0.52 -1.42 9.90
CA VAL A 170 0.60 -0.02 10.33
C VAL A 170 0.90 0.91 9.15
N PHE A 171 1.88 0.55 8.33
CA PHE A 171 2.26 1.34 7.15
C PHE A 171 1.32 1.12 5.96
N MET A 172 0.53 0.04 5.97
CA MET A 172 -0.55 -0.16 4.99
C MET A 172 -1.61 0.95 5.07
N LEU A 173 -1.80 1.58 6.23
CA LEU A 173 -2.73 2.69 6.39
C LEU A 173 -2.39 3.93 5.54
N TYR A 174 -1.22 3.98 4.91
CA TYR A 174 -0.89 5.01 3.91
C TYR A 174 -1.83 4.94 2.69
N GLU A 175 -2.44 3.78 2.42
CA GLU A 175 -3.41 3.60 1.35
C GLU A 175 -4.79 4.23 1.66
N LEU A 176 -5.07 4.64 2.90
CA LEU A 176 -6.36 5.26 3.26
C LEU A 176 -6.69 6.52 2.44
N SER A 177 -5.67 7.27 2.00
CA SER A 177 -5.86 8.45 1.15
C SER A 177 -6.10 8.12 -0.32
N THR A 178 -5.69 6.93 -0.77
CA THR A 178 -5.68 6.52 -2.19
C THR A 178 -7.08 6.44 -2.82
N PRO A 179 -8.14 5.99 -2.11
CA PRO A 179 -9.50 6.04 -2.65
C PRO A 179 -9.91 7.47 -3.04
N PHE A 180 -9.63 8.45 -2.18
CA PHE A 180 -9.95 9.85 -2.46
C PHE A 180 -9.13 10.42 -3.61
N LEU A 181 -7.87 9.98 -3.75
CA LEU A 181 -7.02 10.35 -4.88
C LEU A 181 -7.60 9.82 -6.21
N ASN A 182 -8.00 8.54 -6.24
CA ASN A 182 -8.63 7.92 -7.39
C ASN A 182 -9.94 8.63 -7.77
N LEU A 183 -10.82 8.88 -6.79
CA LEU A 183 -12.06 9.64 -7.02
C LEU A 183 -11.79 11.06 -7.52
N HIS A 184 -10.77 11.73 -7.00
CA HIS A 184 -10.39 13.07 -7.46
C HIS A 184 -9.97 13.06 -8.93
N TRP A 185 -9.20 12.04 -9.34
CA TRP A 185 -8.80 11.85 -10.72
C TRP A 185 -9.99 11.52 -11.64
N PHE A 186 -10.92 10.68 -11.18
CA PHE A 186 -12.13 10.39 -11.95
C PHE A 186 -12.98 11.65 -12.17
N PHE A 187 -13.12 12.53 -11.18
CA PHE A 187 -13.81 13.81 -11.38
C PHE A 187 -13.15 14.68 -12.47
N ASP A 188 -11.82 14.71 -12.52
CA ASP A 188 -11.09 15.42 -13.59
C ASP A 188 -11.42 14.82 -14.98
N LYS A 189 -11.54 13.49 -15.09
CA LYS A 189 -11.82 12.81 -16.38
C LYS A 189 -13.29 12.76 -16.79
N LEU A 190 -14.20 13.04 -15.86
CA LEU A 190 -15.63 13.12 -16.11
C LEU A 190 -16.13 14.54 -16.46
N ASP A 191 -15.20 15.49 -16.61
CA ASP A 191 -15.44 16.94 -16.71
C ASP A 191 -16.22 17.49 -15.50
N MET A 192 -16.00 16.91 -14.32
CA MET A 192 -16.55 17.39 -13.05
C MET A 192 -15.57 18.31 -12.31
N THR A 193 -14.59 18.84 -13.03
CA THR A 193 -13.58 19.76 -12.50
C THR A 193 -14.24 21.01 -11.94
N GLY A 194 -13.92 21.39 -10.71
CA GLY A 194 -14.48 22.58 -10.04
C GLY A 194 -15.87 22.35 -9.40
N SER A 195 -16.44 21.16 -9.54
CA SER A 195 -17.71 20.82 -8.88
C SER A 195 -17.58 20.77 -7.35
N ARG A 196 -18.71 20.95 -6.64
CA ARG A 196 -18.77 20.79 -5.18
C ARG A 196 -18.34 19.38 -4.74
N ALA A 197 -18.69 18.35 -5.51
CA ALA A 197 -18.28 16.96 -5.25
C ALA A 197 -16.75 16.82 -5.29
N GLN A 198 -16.10 17.38 -6.32
CA GLN A 198 -14.64 17.36 -6.41
C GLN A 198 -13.98 18.17 -5.29
N LEU A 199 -14.55 19.31 -4.89
CA LEU A 199 -14.06 20.11 -3.76
C LEU A 199 -14.13 19.32 -2.45
N TYR A 200 -15.28 18.75 -2.11
CA TYR A 200 -15.44 17.97 -0.87
C TYR A 200 -14.52 16.75 -0.84
N ASN A 201 -14.40 16.03 -1.97
CA ASN A 201 -13.45 14.92 -2.08
C ASN A 201 -11.99 15.41 -1.98
N GLY A 202 -11.66 16.57 -2.54
CA GLY A 202 -10.32 17.17 -2.42
C GLY A 202 -9.97 17.55 -0.98
N LEU A 203 -10.93 18.09 -0.22
CA LEU A 203 -10.76 18.36 1.20
C LEU A 203 -10.57 17.05 1.99
N ALA A 204 -11.42 16.06 1.74
CA ALA A 204 -11.29 14.73 2.36
C ALA A 204 -9.94 14.08 2.05
N LEU A 205 -9.48 14.13 0.79
CA LEU A 205 -8.16 13.66 0.37
C LEU A 205 -7.05 14.30 1.20
N ILE A 206 -7.02 15.63 1.33
CA ILE A 206 -5.99 16.33 2.10
C ILE A 206 -6.07 15.94 3.58
N SER A 207 -7.27 15.92 4.17
CA SER A 207 -7.45 15.58 5.59
C SER A 207 -6.99 14.16 5.90
N VAL A 208 -7.38 13.18 5.09
CA VAL A 208 -6.99 11.78 5.28
C VAL A 208 -5.49 11.61 5.02
N PHE A 209 -4.96 12.18 3.94
CA PHE A 209 -3.52 12.13 3.64
C PHE A 209 -2.68 12.72 4.77
N PHE A 210 -3.05 13.90 5.28
CA PHE A 210 -2.36 14.51 6.42
C PHE A 210 -2.39 13.59 7.65
N SER A 211 -3.57 13.04 7.97
CA SER A 211 -3.75 12.20 9.15
C SER A 211 -2.97 10.89 9.06
N CYS A 212 -3.12 10.13 7.97
CA CYS A 212 -2.52 8.79 7.88
C CYS A 212 -1.04 8.81 7.47
N ARG A 213 -0.60 9.74 6.60
CA ARG A 213 0.77 9.76 6.08
C ARG A 213 1.71 10.69 6.84
N ILE A 214 1.21 11.85 7.31
CA ILE A 214 2.07 12.81 8.02
C ILE A 214 2.05 12.50 9.52
N VAL A 215 0.89 12.56 10.16
CA VAL A 215 0.79 12.40 11.63
C VAL A 215 1.04 10.95 12.02
N TRP A 216 0.19 10.03 11.57
CA TRP A 216 0.31 8.62 11.91
C TRP A 216 1.59 8.00 11.33
N GLY A 217 1.96 8.38 10.12
CA GLY A 217 3.21 7.96 9.49
C GLY A 217 4.45 8.36 10.28
N ALA A 218 4.56 9.62 10.69
CA ALA A 218 5.72 10.07 11.48
C ALA A 218 5.77 9.39 12.85
N TYR A 219 4.62 9.26 13.53
CA TYR A 219 4.52 8.53 14.79
C TYR A 219 4.96 7.07 14.65
N SER A 220 4.50 6.40 13.59
CA SER A 220 4.84 5.00 13.30
C SER A 220 6.31 4.84 12.91
N SER A 221 6.86 5.77 12.13
CA SER A 221 8.30 5.82 11.80
C SER A 221 9.15 5.99 13.06
N PHE A 222 8.76 6.86 14.00
CA PHE A 222 9.47 6.98 15.28
C PHE A 222 9.45 5.66 16.06
N ASN A 223 8.30 4.97 16.13
CA ASN A 223 8.18 3.71 16.85
C ASN A 223 9.08 2.61 16.28
N ILE A 224 9.10 2.42 14.95
CA ILE A 224 9.97 1.41 14.32
C ILE A 224 11.46 1.78 14.49
N TYR A 225 11.82 3.08 14.44
CA TYR A 225 13.20 3.51 14.70
C TYR A 225 13.62 3.24 16.16
N ARG A 226 12.74 3.53 17.11
CA ARG A 226 12.96 3.22 18.54
C ARG A 226 13.10 1.72 18.76
N ASP A 227 12.21 0.92 18.17
CA ASP A 227 12.23 -0.54 18.35
C ASP A 227 13.49 -1.16 17.71
N VAL A 228 13.91 -0.69 16.52
CA VAL A 228 15.19 -1.09 15.89
C VAL A 228 16.40 -0.66 16.73
N TRP A 229 16.38 0.56 17.27
CA TRP A 229 17.45 1.04 18.15
C TRP A 229 17.56 0.15 19.38
N ASN A 230 16.43 -0.13 20.03
CA ASN A 230 16.39 -0.94 21.22
C ASN A 230 16.82 -2.39 20.94
N ALA A 231 16.34 -2.98 19.86
CA ALA A 231 16.72 -4.31 19.39
C ALA A 231 18.23 -4.47 19.13
N ARG A 232 18.95 -3.37 18.85
CA ARG A 232 20.41 -3.40 18.62
C ARG A 232 21.25 -3.13 19.86
N HIS A 233 20.71 -2.46 20.86
CA HIS A 233 21.48 -1.92 21.99
C HIS A 233 21.11 -2.54 23.34
N PHE A 234 19.95 -3.18 23.47
CA PHE A 234 19.57 -3.88 24.69
C PHE A 234 19.93 -5.36 24.63
N ASP A 235 20.45 -5.87 25.74
CA ASP A 235 20.94 -7.25 25.85
C ASP A 235 19.76 -8.25 25.87
N HIS A 236 19.77 -9.20 24.93
CA HIS A 236 18.75 -10.24 24.77
C HIS A 236 18.76 -11.29 25.90
N THR A 237 19.66 -11.16 26.88
CA THR A 237 19.80 -12.07 28.02
C THR A 237 18.72 -11.91 29.09
N LEU A 238 17.99 -10.78 29.09
CA LEU A 238 16.76 -10.62 29.85
C LEU A 238 15.64 -11.38 29.14
N LYS A 239 15.41 -12.63 29.56
CA LYS A 239 14.26 -13.45 29.15
C LYS A 239 12.95 -12.66 29.31
N SER A 240 12.55 -11.96 28.26
CA SER A 240 11.19 -11.49 28.12
C SER A 240 10.30 -12.74 28.01
N SER A 241 9.11 -12.70 28.59
CA SER A 241 8.09 -13.71 28.38
C SER A 241 7.56 -13.62 26.94
N THR A 242 8.40 -13.97 25.97
CA THR A 242 8.03 -14.01 24.55
C THR A 242 7.21 -15.26 24.27
N ASN A 243 6.15 -15.09 23.49
CA ASN A 243 5.36 -16.22 23.03
C ASN A 243 6.14 -16.99 21.94
N GLU A 244 6.53 -18.23 22.25
CA GLU A 244 7.29 -19.08 21.32
C GLU A 244 6.57 -19.33 19.99
N GLU A 245 5.23 -19.39 19.99
CA GLU A 245 4.44 -19.58 18.77
C GLU A 245 4.52 -18.34 17.87
N MET A 246 4.40 -17.14 18.43
CA MET A 246 4.55 -15.89 17.65
C MET A 246 5.96 -15.74 17.08
N MET A 247 6.96 -16.26 17.78
CA MET A 247 8.37 -16.19 17.38
C MET A 247 8.81 -17.36 16.51
N MET A 248 7.90 -18.25 16.07
CA MET A 248 8.27 -19.50 15.39
C MET A 248 9.15 -19.32 14.15
N TYR A 249 8.97 -18.22 13.42
CA TYR A 249 9.76 -17.86 12.24
C TYR A 249 10.87 -16.85 12.55
N GLY A 250 10.81 -16.19 13.71
CA GLY A 250 11.79 -15.22 14.21
C GLY A 250 12.99 -15.84 14.91
N ARG A 251 13.33 -17.11 14.63
CA ARG A 251 14.43 -17.83 15.32
C ARG A 251 15.81 -17.23 15.02
N ASP A 252 15.97 -16.63 13.84
CA ASP A 252 17.13 -15.81 13.51
C ASP A 252 16.79 -14.35 13.82
N THR A 253 17.18 -13.90 15.02
CA THR A 253 17.02 -12.50 15.45
C THR A 253 18.10 -11.59 14.87
N ALA A 254 18.95 -12.09 13.96
CA ALA A 254 19.89 -11.24 13.26
C ALA A 254 19.13 -10.12 12.53
N LEU A 255 19.60 -8.89 12.72
CA LEU A 255 19.04 -7.71 12.08
C LEU A 255 20.09 -7.08 11.14
N PRO A 256 20.25 -7.63 9.91
CA PRO A 256 21.29 -7.19 8.98
C PRO A 256 21.26 -5.69 8.74
N VAL A 257 22.44 -5.06 8.72
CA VAL A 257 22.55 -3.60 8.58
C VAL A 257 21.92 -3.11 7.28
N TRP A 258 22.12 -3.83 6.18
CA TRP A 258 21.55 -3.48 4.88
C TRP A 258 20.01 -3.45 4.90
N LEU A 259 19.38 -4.39 5.64
CA LEU A 259 17.92 -4.49 5.72
C LEU A 259 17.35 -3.30 6.50
N VAL A 260 18.00 -2.93 7.60
CA VAL A 260 17.65 -1.74 8.38
C VAL A 260 17.82 -0.47 7.55
N VAL A 261 18.94 -0.32 6.85
CA VAL A 261 19.15 0.85 5.97
C VAL A 261 18.07 0.93 4.91
N LEU A 262 17.67 -0.21 4.31
CA LEU A 262 16.62 -0.26 3.31
C LEU A 262 15.26 0.18 3.88
N TYR A 263 14.80 -0.43 4.99
CA TYR A 263 13.50 -0.08 5.58
C TYR A 263 13.47 1.34 6.14
N LEU A 264 14.49 1.72 6.94
CA LEU A 264 14.49 3.03 7.58
C LEU A 264 14.71 4.15 6.56
N GLY A 265 15.61 3.94 5.61
CA GLY A 265 15.85 4.86 4.49
C GLY A 265 14.59 5.01 3.62
N GLY A 266 13.93 3.90 3.29
CA GLY A 266 12.65 3.90 2.59
C GLY A 266 11.57 4.72 3.31
N HIS A 267 11.46 4.59 4.63
CA HIS A 267 10.54 5.40 5.43
C HIS A 267 10.91 6.89 5.43
N VAL A 268 12.19 7.26 5.54
CA VAL A 268 12.61 8.67 5.43
C VAL A 268 12.23 9.22 4.06
N THR A 269 12.52 8.49 2.99
CA THR A 269 12.14 8.88 1.62
C THR A 269 10.63 9.06 1.50
N LEU A 270 9.82 8.13 2.02
CA LEU A 270 8.37 8.24 2.00
C LEU A 270 7.88 9.47 2.76
N GLN A 271 8.44 9.78 3.94
CA GLN A 271 8.03 10.97 4.69
C GLN A 271 8.37 12.27 3.96
N VAL A 272 9.54 12.36 3.34
CA VAL A 272 9.91 13.51 2.50
C VAL A 272 8.95 13.66 1.32
N LEU A 273 8.67 12.56 0.61
CA LEU A 273 7.72 12.56 -0.50
C LEU A 273 6.30 12.94 -0.04
N ASN A 274 5.87 12.47 1.13
CA ASN A 274 4.55 12.80 1.66
C ASN A 274 4.41 14.30 1.95
N VAL A 275 5.43 14.94 2.54
CA VAL A 275 5.44 16.40 2.75
C VAL A 275 5.41 17.15 1.42
N PHE A 276 6.22 16.72 0.44
CA PHE A 276 6.23 17.29 -0.90
C PHE A 276 4.85 17.20 -1.57
N TRP A 277 4.23 16.02 -1.55
CA TRP A 277 2.92 15.80 -2.18
C TRP A 277 1.79 16.54 -1.48
N LEU A 278 1.83 16.68 -0.15
CA LEU A 278 0.87 17.50 0.58
C LEU A 278 0.92 18.96 0.10
N GLY A 279 2.11 19.53 -0.03
CA GLY A 279 2.30 20.88 -0.58
C GLY A 279 1.73 21.02 -1.99
N ARG A 280 1.99 20.02 -2.85
CA ARG A 280 1.44 19.96 -4.22
C ARG A 280 -0.08 19.90 -4.26
N MET A 281 -0.71 19.11 -3.38
CA MET A 281 -2.17 18.99 -3.31
C MET A 281 -2.82 20.29 -2.84
N ILE A 282 -2.27 20.92 -1.80
CA ILE A 282 -2.75 22.23 -1.31
C ILE A 282 -2.66 23.29 -2.41
N ALA A 283 -1.53 23.35 -3.11
CA ALA A 283 -1.34 24.27 -4.23
C ALA A 283 -2.35 24.02 -5.37
N ALA A 284 -2.63 22.76 -5.68
CA ALA A 284 -3.61 22.39 -6.71
C ALA A 284 -5.04 22.82 -6.35
N ILE A 285 -5.47 22.63 -5.11
CA ILE A 285 -6.80 23.08 -4.65
C ILE A 285 -6.89 24.61 -4.67
N LYS A 286 -5.89 25.33 -4.13
CA LYS A 286 -5.85 26.80 -4.18
C LYS A 286 -5.95 27.31 -5.62
N LYS A 287 -5.17 26.75 -6.54
CA LYS A 287 -5.21 27.16 -7.95
C LYS A 287 -6.59 26.94 -8.60
N ARG A 288 -7.28 25.84 -8.28
CA ARG A 288 -8.55 25.48 -8.92
C ARG A 288 -9.76 26.20 -8.33
N PHE A 289 -9.71 26.57 -7.05
CA PHE A 289 -10.87 27.12 -6.32
C PHE A 289 -10.69 28.55 -5.80
N SER A 290 -9.49 29.13 -5.89
CA SER A 290 -9.22 30.52 -5.49
C SER A 290 -9.23 31.53 -6.64
N SER A 291 -9.44 31.10 -7.90
CA SER A 291 -9.76 32.05 -8.98
C SER A 291 -11.21 32.51 -8.83
N PRO A 292 -11.48 33.81 -8.57
CA PRO A 292 -12.82 34.33 -8.65
C PRO A 292 -13.33 34.17 -10.07
N SER A 293 -14.61 33.85 -10.21
CA SER A 293 -15.38 34.13 -11.40
C SER A 293 -15.09 35.56 -11.87
N SER A 294 -14.25 35.72 -12.90
CA SER A 294 -14.34 36.89 -13.76
C SER A 294 -15.67 36.77 -14.48
N GLY A 295 -16.69 37.32 -13.84
CA GLY A 295 -18.04 37.39 -14.34
C GLY A 295 -18.00 37.92 -15.76
N THR A 296 -18.60 37.15 -16.66
CA THR A 296 -19.08 37.63 -17.95
C THR A 296 -20.19 38.64 -17.64
N ALA A 297 -19.79 39.85 -17.24
CA ALA A 297 -20.66 41.00 -17.34
C ALA A 297 -20.84 41.25 -18.83
N LYS A 298 -21.94 40.71 -19.38
CA LYS A 298 -22.59 41.31 -20.55
C LYS A 298 -22.76 42.79 -20.22
N LYS A 299 -21.93 43.64 -20.82
CA LYS A 299 -22.33 45.03 -21.07
C LYS A 299 -23.24 44.96 -22.29
N GLU A 300 -24.53 45.07 -22.02
CA GLU A 300 -25.43 45.72 -22.95
C GLU A 300 -24.98 47.18 -23.04
N GLU A 301 -24.51 47.57 -24.22
CA GLU A 301 -24.77 48.86 -24.89
C GLU A 301 -24.43 48.70 -26.37
#